data_AF-A0A5C5YDK6-F1
#
_entry.id   AF-A0A5C5YDK6-F1
#
_cell.length_a   1.000
_cell.length_b   1.000
_cell.length_c   1.000
_cell.angle_alpha   90.00
_cell.angle_beta   90.00
_cell.angle_gamma   90.00
#
_symmetry.space_group_name_H-M   'P 1'
#
loop_
_entity.id
_entity.type
_entity.pdbx_description
1 polymer ?
#
loop_
_entity_poly.entity_id
_entity_poly.type
_entity_poly.pdbx_seq_one_letter_code
_entity_poly.pdbx_strand_id
1 'polypeptide(L)'
;MNDSILQSGKRNGERRRRARVAAVRFPLSALPFRRAITLIEVLISMGVLTLGILGVAALFPVGGHYARKANTYDRADAAAAAALNDAVTRGLVDPENWVSYELREAAPGAIWGGAYRQNDRAAYASFTRPFARDLRGRLQSPAYHATSTQKYVREWALNHQAGSIYFVDPVGVASGVNNLNQSQSAEALRTVPASVLSMAPITRQSYAWWQPWRITAAINRVSIARPNSPSSYPNPISLAMADRLTAIPDDLVVDLGDQADRPSQQRVLTVDYDGPSGSAPPVPGPRQAQKHFTYMLTVVPRTLEGRNALAFGGRNESYDVSAVVFDRRPLNRFNATDGFGGSETLARSERFCIGTVVSSGANGGEIRLSYNKNDAPDVYFNKGIETQLPWKDLEPGGYAMVYGPSPNSTPDRPQLFAQWYRVVAIDDQVTPSTSNVFVGPSVALRGPDWPWGETSRAEPGQNNVGDYGDPPSGVQDDLRVLIFDGVVAVHTRTMRLDAGTAWEQ
;
A
#
# COMPACT_ATOMS: atom_id res chain seq x y z
N MET A 1 21.14 -33.72 -38.64
CA MET A 1 21.06 -32.50 -39.48
C MET A 1 20.67 -31.35 -38.56
N ASN A 2 21.53 -30.54 -37.95
CA ASN A 2 22.97 -30.29 -38.02
C ASN A 2 23.43 -30.10 -36.55
N ASP A 3 24.35 -30.89 -35.99
CA ASP A 3 25.82 -30.82 -36.06
C ASP A 3 26.46 -29.47 -35.66
N SER A 4 26.89 -29.45 -34.38
CA SER A 4 28.24 -29.14 -33.90
C SER A 4 28.95 -27.87 -34.39
N ILE A 5 29.09 -26.86 -33.53
CA ILE A 5 30.27 -25.96 -33.52
C ILE A 5 30.73 -25.70 -32.07
N LEU A 6 31.79 -26.41 -31.71
CA LEU A 6 32.78 -26.13 -30.66
C LEU A 6 33.75 -25.04 -31.16
N GLN A 7 33.94 -23.95 -30.43
CA GLN A 7 35.20 -23.18 -30.40
C GLN A 7 35.35 -22.60 -28.97
N SER A 8 36.25 -23.10 -28.12
CA SER A 8 37.72 -22.93 -28.15
C SER A 8 38.07 -21.43 -28.26
N GLY A 9 38.73 -20.77 -27.33
CA GLY A 9 39.72 -21.22 -26.37
C GLY A 9 40.67 -20.03 -26.16
N LYS A 10 40.90 -19.70 -24.89
CA LYS A 10 41.84 -18.72 -24.33
C LYS A 10 42.98 -18.28 -25.27
N ARG A 11 43.05 -16.97 -25.58
CA ARG A 11 44.31 -16.32 -26.00
C ARG A 11 44.92 -15.59 -24.80
N ASN A 12 45.80 -16.29 -24.10
CA ASN A 12 46.80 -15.71 -23.20
C ASN A 12 47.81 -14.90 -24.04
N GLY A 13 47.73 -13.58 -23.95
CA GLY A 13 48.74 -12.66 -24.46
C GLY A 13 49.92 -12.57 -23.50
N GLU A 14 50.79 -13.57 -23.55
CA GLU A 14 52.04 -13.67 -22.80
C GLU A 14 53.06 -12.65 -23.34
N ARG A 15 53.02 -11.41 -22.83
CA ARG A 15 54.04 -10.39 -23.09
C ARG A 15 55.33 -10.73 -22.32
N ARG A 16 56.18 -11.51 -22.97
CA ARG A 16 57.61 -11.67 -22.66
C ARG A 16 58.32 -10.30 -22.67
N ARG A 17 58.46 -9.66 -21.50
CA ARG A 17 59.48 -8.62 -21.29
C ARG A 17 60.78 -9.29 -20.85
N ARG A 18 61.75 -9.27 -21.76
CA ARG A 18 63.14 -9.66 -21.54
C ARG A 18 63.73 -8.84 -20.40
N ALA A 19 64.12 -9.52 -19.34
CA ALA A 19 64.98 -8.99 -18.30
C ALA A 19 66.37 -8.71 -18.88
N ARG A 20 66.75 -7.43 -18.97
CA ARG A 20 68.16 -7.03 -19.00
C ARG A 20 68.62 -6.98 -17.54
N VAL A 21 69.39 -7.99 -17.15
CA VAL A 21 70.19 -7.98 -15.93
C VAL A 21 71.30 -6.95 -16.13
N ALA A 22 71.08 -5.73 -15.63
CA ALA A 22 72.14 -4.80 -15.36
C ALA A 22 72.58 -5.05 -13.91
N ALA A 23 73.81 -5.53 -13.73
CA ALA A 23 74.43 -5.70 -12.44
C ALA A 23 74.59 -4.33 -11.77
N VAL A 24 73.66 -4.00 -10.87
CA VAL A 24 73.80 -2.85 -9.97
C VAL A 24 74.81 -3.23 -8.91
N ARG A 25 76.00 -2.63 -9.02
CA ARG A 25 77.06 -2.69 -8.00
C ARG A 25 76.49 -2.11 -6.70
N PHE A 26 76.45 -2.91 -5.65
CA PHE A 26 76.18 -2.45 -4.29
C PHE A 26 77.40 -1.69 -3.76
N PRO A 27 77.31 -0.38 -3.46
CA PRO A 27 78.33 0.29 -2.68
C PRO A 27 78.25 -0.16 -1.21
N LEU A 28 79.42 -0.45 -0.66
CA LEU A 28 79.68 -0.85 0.71
C LEU A 28 79.12 0.17 1.72
N SER A 29 78.18 -0.32 2.54
CA SER A 29 77.92 0.01 3.95
C SER A 29 78.53 1.29 4.52
N ALA A 30 77.77 2.39 4.43
CA ALA A 30 77.80 3.43 5.45
C ALA A 30 76.96 2.95 6.65
N LEU A 31 77.56 2.95 7.84
CA LEU A 31 76.89 2.56 9.08
C LEU A 31 75.60 3.39 9.27
N PRO A 32 74.45 2.75 9.55
CA PRO A 32 73.19 3.45 9.70
C PRO A 32 73.28 4.37 10.91
N PHE A 33 73.28 5.68 10.65
CA PHE A 33 72.98 6.66 11.68
C PHE A 33 71.65 6.25 12.31
N ARG A 34 71.69 5.89 13.60
CA ARG A 34 70.49 5.67 14.41
C ARG A 34 69.73 6.99 14.43
N ARG A 35 68.79 7.16 13.49
CA ARG A 35 67.85 8.28 13.50
C ARG A 35 67.06 8.15 14.78
N ALA A 36 67.26 9.07 15.70
CA ALA A 36 66.43 9.18 16.89
C ALA A 36 64.99 9.40 16.41
N ILE A 37 64.08 8.51 16.80
CA ILE A 37 62.64 8.65 16.57
C ILE A 37 62.23 9.98 17.21
N THR A 38 61.75 10.90 16.39
CA THR A 38 61.39 12.23 16.89
C THR A 38 60.04 12.15 17.59
N LEU A 39 59.87 12.92 18.68
CA LEU A 39 58.59 13.01 19.41
C LEU A 39 57.42 13.35 18.47
N ILE A 40 57.67 14.19 17.46
CA ILE A 40 56.66 14.59 16.47
C ILE A 40 56.22 13.42 15.59
N GLU A 41 57.10 12.48 15.25
CA GLU A 41 56.79 11.29 14.46
C GLU A 41 55.89 10.31 15.25
N VAL A 42 56.12 10.18 16.56
CA VAL A 42 55.26 9.38 17.44
C VAL A 42 53.88 10.02 17.58
N LEU A 43 53.82 11.35 17.74
CA LEU A 43 52.54 12.07 17.85
C LEU A 43 51.71 11.99 16.57
N ILE A 44 52.34 12.15 15.40
CA ILE A 44 51.67 11.97 14.10
C ILE A 44 51.19 10.51 13.97
N SER A 45 52.03 9.54 14.32
CA SER A 45 51.67 8.12 14.25
C SER A 45 50.48 7.78 15.16
N MET A 46 50.49 8.30 16.39
CA MET A 46 49.38 8.15 17.33
C MET A 46 48.11 8.85 16.81
N GLY A 47 48.23 10.04 16.21
CA GLY A 47 47.11 10.77 15.62
C GLY A 47 46.47 10.04 14.43
N VAL A 48 47.27 9.47 13.53
CA VAL A 48 46.75 8.67 12.40
C VAL A 48 46.08 7.39 12.91
N LEU A 49 46.67 6.73 13.92
CA LEU A 49 46.10 5.53 14.52
C LEU A 49 44.76 5.82 15.22
N THR A 50 44.65 6.91 15.99
CA THR A 50 43.40 7.27 16.66
C THR A 50 42.31 7.64 15.66
N LEU A 51 42.64 8.40 14.61
CA LEU A 51 41.68 8.72 13.52
C LEU A 51 41.24 7.45 12.77
N GLY A 52 42.17 6.52 12.50
CA GLY A 52 41.86 5.25 11.86
C GLY A 52 40.91 4.37 12.69
N ILE A 53 41.18 4.23 13.98
CA ILE A 53 40.33 3.45 14.89
C ILE A 53 38.97 4.13 15.07
N LEU A 54 38.92 5.46 15.19
CA LEU A 54 37.66 6.21 15.30
C LEU A 54 36.80 6.06 14.03
N GLY A 55 37.42 6.07 12.85
CA GLY A 55 36.74 5.84 11.59
C GLY A 55 36.09 4.45 11.50
N VAL A 56 36.81 3.40 11.91
CA VAL A 56 36.25 2.03 11.95
C VAL A 56 35.17 1.90 13.01
N ALA A 57 35.36 2.50 14.20
CA ALA A 57 34.37 2.47 15.26
C ALA A 57 33.04 3.12 14.85
N ALA A 58 33.09 4.20 14.06
CA ALA A 58 31.91 4.88 13.54
C ALA A 58 31.10 4.03 12.53
N LEU A 59 31.71 3.03 11.90
CA LEU A 59 31.00 2.13 10.97
C LEU A 59 30.12 1.10 11.69
N PHE A 60 30.40 0.74 12.94
CA PHE A 60 29.63 -0.30 13.65
C PHE A 60 28.15 0.08 13.89
N PRO A 61 27.81 1.28 14.39
CA PRO A 61 26.41 1.67 14.56
C PRO A 61 25.64 1.74 13.23
N VAL A 62 26.31 2.21 12.17
CA VAL A 62 25.74 2.34 10.83
C VAL A 62 25.49 0.96 10.22
N GLY A 63 26.49 0.07 10.26
CA GLY A 63 26.35 -1.32 9.81
C GLY A 63 25.26 -2.07 10.58
N GLY A 64 25.18 -1.88 11.90
CA GLY A 64 24.12 -2.45 12.73
C GLY A 64 22.72 -1.91 12.41
N HIS A 65 22.60 -0.63 12.03
CA HIS A 65 21.32 -0.07 11.56
C HIS A 65 20.89 -0.70 10.23
N TYR A 66 21.78 -0.78 9.24
CA TYR A 66 21.47 -1.40 7.94
C TYR A 66 21.21 -2.90 8.05
N ALA A 67 21.94 -3.63 8.89
CA ALA A 67 21.70 -5.05 9.14
C ALA A 67 20.31 -5.29 9.75
N ARG A 68 19.89 -4.46 10.72
CA ARG A 68 18.53 -4.54 11.28
C ARG A 68 17.46 -4.21 10.24
N LYS A 69 17.66 -3.16 9.44
CA LYS A 69 16.73 -2.77 8.38
C LYS A 69 16.60 -3.87 7.30
N ALA A 70 17.72 -4.49 6.91
CA ALA A 70 17.73 -5.64 6.00
C ALA A 70 16.97 -6.84 6.58
N ASN A 71 17.23 -7.21 7.84
CA ASN A 71 16.50 -8.28 8.51
C ASN A 71 14.99 -8.01 8.58
N THR A 72 14.58 -6.76 8.83
CA THR A 72 13.15 -6.38 8.80
C THR A 72 12.55 -6.60 7.42
N TYR A 73 13.22 -6.20 6.34
CA TYR A 73 12.72 -6.39 4.98
C TYR A 73 12.65 -7.88 4.58
N ASP A 74 13.68 -8.66 4.89
CA ASP A 74 13.70 -10.10 4.57
C ASP A 74 12.55 -10.85 5.26
N ARG A 75 12.27 -10.51 6.53
CA ARG A 75 11.12 -11.04 7.26
C ARG A 75 9.80 -10.56 6.71
N ALA A 76 9.70 -9.27 6.40
CA ALA A 76 8.48 -8.68 5.85
C ALA A 76 8.08 -9.31 4.52
N ASP A 77 9.04 -9.63 3.64
CA ASP A 77 8.78 -10.28 2.35
C ASP A 77 8.21 -11.70 2.54
N ALA A 78 8.80 -12.49 3.44
CA ALA A 78 8.27 -13.81 3.80
C ALA A 78 6.88 -13.71 4.45
N ALA A 79 6.70 -12.72 5.33
CA ALA A 79 5.45 -12.41 6.00
C ALA A 79 4.35 -12.03 4.99
N ALA A 80 4.66 -11.26 3.94
CA ALA A 80 3.69 -10.86 2.93
C ALA A 80 3.15 -12.06 2.13
N ALA A 81 4.02 -12.98 1.74
CA ALA A 81 3.60 -14.21 1.07
C ALA A 81 2.76 -15.11 2.00
N ALA A 82 3.16 -15.24 3.27
CA ALA A 82 2.39 -15.99 4.26
C ALA A 82 1.02 -15.37 4.54
N ALA A 83 0.95 -14.03 4.66
CA ALA A 83 -0.27 -13.28 4.86
C ALA A 83 -1.27 -13.45 3.72
N LEU A 84 -0.79 -13.45 2.46
CA LEU A 84 -1.67 -13.69 1.32
C LEU A 84 -2.26 -15.11 1.34
N ASN A 85 -1.45 -16.12 1.66
CA ASN A 85 -1.93 -17.50 1.77
C ASN A 85 -2.90 -17.67 2.95
N ASP A 86 -2.61 -17.05 4.10
CA ASP A 86 -3.51 -17.03 5.26
C ASP A 86 -4.83 -16.33 4.93
N ALA A 87 -4.79 -15.20 4.23
CA ALA A 87 -5.97 -14.49 3.77
C ALA A 87 -6.84 -15.32 2.83
N VAL A 88 -6.24 -16.03 1.87
CA VAL A 88 -6.98 -16.92 0.95
C VAL A 88 -7.59 -18.09 1.72
N THR A 89 -6.82 -18.75 2.58
CA THR A 89 -7.29 -19.93 3.34
C THR A 89 -8.40 -19.58 4.33
N ARG A 90 -8.37 -18.38 4.92
CA ARG A 90 -9.44 -17.88 5.81
C ARG A 90 -10.64 -17.28 5.07
N GLY A 91 -10.61 -17.22 3.74
CA GLY A 91 -11.68 -16.61 2.94
C GLY A 91 -11.77 -15.08 3.11
N LEU A 92 -10.68 -14.40 3.47
CA LEU A 92 -10.65 -12.93 3.59
C LEU A 92 -10.73 -12.24 2.22
N VAL A 93 -10.41 -12.95 1.14
CA VAL A 93 -10.54 -12.47 -0.23
C VAL A 93 -11.94 -12.68 -0.81
N ASP A 94 -12.83 -13.38 -0.09
CA ASP A 94 -14.19 -13.66 -0.54
C ASP A 94 -15.11 -12.45 -0.28
N PRO A 95 -15.68 -11.83 -1.32
CA PRO A 95 -16.56 -10.66 -1.17
C PRO A 95 -17.87 -10.94 -0.40
N GLU A 96 -18.28 -12.20 -0.23
CA GLU A 96 -19.44 -12.55 0.60
C GLU A 96 -19.15 -12.38 2.10
N ASN A 97 -17.87 -12.45 2.51
CA ASN A 97 -17.45 -12.23 3.90
C ASN A 97 -17.19 -10.75 4.23
N TRP A 98 -17.24 -9.87 3.22
CA TRP A 98 -16.94 -8.46 3.38
C TRP A 98 -18.15 -7.67 3.90
N VAL A 99 -17.87 -6.76 4.83
CA VAL A 99 -18.82 -5.71 5.23
C VAL A 99 -18.34 -4.38 4.70
N SER A 100 -19.21 -3.70 3.97
CA SER A 100 -18.98 -2.37 3.46
C SER A 100 -19.72 -1.32 4.29
N TYR A 101 -19.27 -0.08 4.12
CA TYR A 101 -19.92 1.09 4.68
C TYR A 101 -21.32 1.29 4.08
N GLU A 102 -22.31 1.52 4.93
CA GLU A 102 -23.66 1.87 4.55
C GLU A 102 -24.07 3.22 5.14
N LEU A 103 -24.49 4.13 4.26
CA LEU A 103 -25.32 5.26 4.62
C LEU A 103 -26.74 4.76 4.75
N ARG A 104 -27.23 4.60 5.98
CA ARG A 104 -28.63 4.24 6.19
C ARG A 104 -29.49 5.45 5.82
N GLU A 105 -30.26 5.31 4.74
CA GLU A 105 -31.18 6.34 4.27
C GLU A 105 -32.21 6.65 5.36
N ALA A 106 -32.35 7.94 5.70
CA ALA A 106 -33.40 8.40 6.62
C ALA A 106 -34.79 8.37 5.98
N ALA A 107 -34.89 8.24 4.64
CA ALA A 107 -36.14 8.25 3.90
C ALA A 107 -36.12 7.21 2.76
N PRO A 108 -37.11 6.29 2.68
CA PRO A 108 -37.23 5.35 1.56
C PRO A 108 -37.47 6.11 0.25
N GLY A 109 -36.54 6.04 -0.71
CA GLY A 109 -36.73 6.57 -2.07
C GLY A 109 -35.58 7.41 -2.62
N ALA A 110 -34.49 7.61 -1.88
CA ALA A 110 -33.30 8.26 -2.41
C ALA A 110 -32.50 7.27 -3.28
N ILE A 111 -32.96 7.06 -4.52
CA ILE A 111 -32.37 6.17 -5.54
C ILE A 111 -30.86 6.37 -5.72
N TRP A 112 -30.35 7.55 -5.37
CA TRP A 112 -28.93 7.87 -5.33
C TRP A 112 -28.53 8.07 -3.87
N GLY A 113 -28.06 7.02 -3.21
CA GLY A 113 -27.50 7.07 -1.84
C GLY A 113 -26.22 7.93 -1.71
N GLY A 114 -26.15 9.10 -2.36
CA GLY A 114 -24.94 9.91 -2.53
C GLY A 114 -25.15 11.41 -2.70
N ALA A 115 -26.38 11.93 -2.66
CA ALA A 115 -26.61 13.39 -2.66
C ALA A 115 -27.41 13.83 -1.43
N TYR A 116 -27.12 13.27 -0.26
CA TYR A 116 -27.61 13.87 0.97
C TYR A 116 -26.94 15.23 1.15
N ARG A 117 -27.76 16.26 1.39
CA ARG A 117 -27.26 17.56 1.83
C ARG A 117 -26.49 17.33 3.14
N GLN A 118 -25.39 18.05 3.30
CA GLN A 118 -24.48 17.96 4.44
C GLN A 118 -25.18 18.06 5.82
N ASN A 119 -26.41 18.55 5.86
CA ASN A 119 -27.17 18.77 7.10
C ASN A 119 -28.04 17.57 7.52
N ASP A 120 -28.28 16.56 6.67
CA ASP A 120 -29.07 15.36 7.01
C ASP A 120 -28.19 14.18 7.49
N ARG A 121 -26.90 14.43 7.71
CA ARG A 121 -25.83 13.42 7.92
C ARG A 121 -25.90 12.59 9.20
N ALA A 122 -26.72 12.98 10.17
CA ALA A 122 -26.39 12.71 11.56
C ALA A 122 -26.69 11.29 12.07
N ALA A 123 -27.59 10.51 11.47
CA ALA A 123 -28.22 9.48 12.31
C ALA A 123 -27.60 8.07 12.27
N TYR A 124 -27.17 7.50 11.14
CA TYR A 124 -26.95 6.03 11.08
C TYR A 124 -25.96 5.51 10.01
N ALA A 125 -24.72 6.01 10.00
CA ALA A 125 -23.67 5.44 9.13
C ALA A 125 -22.89 4.33 9.86
N SER A 126 -22.74 3.15 9.24
CA SER A 126 -22.04 2.00 9.85
C SER A 126 -21.52 0.99 8.83
N PHE A 127 -20.53 0.17 9.20
CA PHE A 127 -20.02 -0.95 8.40
C PHE A 127 -20.88 -2.21 8.61
N THR A 128 -22.14 -2.16 8.18
CA THR A 128 -23.09 -3.24 8.48
C THR A 128 -23.64 -3.96 7.27
N ARG A 129 -23.27 -3.54 6.06
CA ARG A 129 -23.88 -4.05 4.84
C ARG A 129 -23.01 -5.17 4.24
N PRO A 130 -23.56 -6.37 4.00
CA PRO A 130 -22.82 -7.40 3.28
C PRO A 130 -22.52 -6.89 1.86
N PHE A 131 -21.24 -6.79 1.52
CA PHE A 131 -20.79 -6.11 0.29
C PHE A 131 -21.35 -6.76 -0.97
N ALA A 132 -21.20 -8.07 -1.13
CA ALA A 132 -21.68 -8.78 -2.33
C ALA A 132 -23.20 -8.64 -2.51
N ARG A 133 -23.96 -8.73 -1.41
CA ARG A 133 -25.42 -8.51 -1.41
C ARG A 133 -25.79 -7.09 -1.80
N ASP A 134 -25.06 -6.08 -1.30
CA ASP A 134 -25.25 -4.68 -1.72
C ASP A 134 -25.06 -4.53 -3.22
N LEU A 135 -23.90 -4.95 -3.71
CA LEU A 135 -23.53 -4.80 -5.11
C LEU A 135 -24.54 -5.50 -6.02
N ARG A 136 -25.00 -6.71 -5.65
CA ARG A 136 -26.05 -7.45 -6.36
C ARG A 136 -27.35 -6.66 -6.41
N GLY A 137 -27.77 -6.10 -5.28
CA GLY A 137 -28.97 -5.26 -5.21
C GLY A 137 -28.89 -4.03 -6.12
N ARG A 138 -27.73 -3.36 -6.18
CA ARG A 138 -27.51 -2.22 -7.09
C ARG A 138 -27.53 -2.64 -8.56
N LEU A 139 -26.90 -3.77 -8.89
CA LEU A 139 -26.88 -4.30 -10.26
C LEU A 139 -28.28 -4.68 -10.77
N GLN A 140 -29.13 -5.21 -9.89
CA GLN A 140 -30.49 -5.65 -10.20
C GLN A 140 -31.54 -4.53 -10.12
N SER A 141 -31.27 -3.45 -9.37
CA SER A 141 -32.25 -2.40 -9.12
C SER A 141 -32.68 -1.71 -10.43
N PRO A 142 -33.98 -1.74 -10.80
CA PRO A 142 -34.50 -1.10 -12.00
C PRO A 142 -34.23 0.40 -12.03
N ALA A 143 -34.09 1.03 -10.86
CA ALA A 143 -33.79 2.45 -10.77
C ALA A 143 -32.44 2.81 -11.40
N TYR A 144 -31.44 1.90 -11.35
CA TYR A 144 -30.18 2.08 -12.08
C TYR A 144 -30.32 1.87 -13.59
N HIS A 145 -31.34 1.13 -14.02
CA HIS A 145 -31.61 0.87 -15.45
C HIS A 145 -32.52 1.94 -16.07
N ALA A 146 -33.42 2.54 -15.30
CA ALA A 146 -34.50 3.39 -15.81
C ALA A 146 -34.11 4.84 -16.07
N THR A 147 -33.09 5.39 -15.38
CA THR A 147 -32.84 6.84 -15.37
C THR A 147 -31.77 7.32 -16.34
N SER A 148 -31.03 6.45 -17.03
CA SER A 148 -30.05 6.87 -18.03
C SER A 148 -30.13 6.01 -19.29
N THR A 149 -30.51 6.61 -20.42
CA THR A 149 -30.26 6.05 -21.76
C THR A 149 -28.77 5.86 -22.05
N GLN A 150 -27.90 6.36 -21.17
CA GLN A 150 -26.46 6.39 -21.30
C GLN A 150 -25.80 5.36 -20.36
N LYS A 151 -25.41 4.21 -20.92
CA LYS A 151 -24.70 3.11 -20.24
C LYS A 151 -23.56 3.60 -19.31
N TYR A 152 -22.84 4.64 -19.71
CA TYR A 152 -21.70 5.19 -18.97
C TYR A 152 -22.08 5.87 -17.64
N VAL A 153 -23.23 6.54 -17.55
CA VAL A 153 -23.67 7.20 -16.31
C VAL A 153 -23.95 6.16 -15.23
N ARG A 154 -24.55 5.03 -15.63
CA ARG A 154 -24.82 3.89 -14.74
C ARG A 154 -23.52 3.29 -14.19
N GLU A 155 -22.57 2.98 -15.07
CA GLU A 155 -21.30 2.38 -14.66
C GLU A 155 -20.46 3.33 -13.79
N TRP A 156 -20.51 4.62 -14.09
CA TRP A 156 -19.88 5.64 -13.28
C TRP A 156 -20.49 5.73 -11.87
N ALA A 157 -21.81 5.80 -11.76
CA ALA A 157 -22.49 5.84 -10.46
C ALA A 157 -22.24 4.58 -9.64
N LEU A 158 -22.19 3.42 -10.30
CA LEU A 158 -21.86 2.16 -9.65
C LEU A 158 -20.40 2.15 -9.17
N ASN A 159 -19.45 2.63 -9.96
CA ASN A 159 -18.05 2.78 -9.53
C ASN A 159 -17.92 3.74 -8.34
N HIS A 160 -18.66 4.84 -8.33
CA HIS A 160 -18.61 5.81 -7.23
C HIS A 160 -19.13 5.24 -5.91
N GLN A 161 -20.13 4.35 -5.97
CA GLN A 161 -20.77 3.81 -4.76
C GLN A 161 -20.15 2.48 -4.31
N ALA A 162 -19.93 1.58 -5.26
CA ALA A 162 -19.38 0.26 -5.00
C ALA A 162 -17.85 0.23 -5.08
N GLY A 163 -17.19 1.29 -5.55
CA GLY A 163 -15.75 1.31 -5.75
C GLY A 163 -15.33 0.51 -6.98
N SER A 164 -14.04 0.58 -7.27
CA SER A 164 -13.34 -0.20 -8.28
C SER A 164 -12.07 -0.86 -7.72
N ILE A 165 -11.57 -0.40 -6.58
CA ILE A 165 -10.45 -0.99 -5.82
C ILE A 165 -10.95 -1.23 -4.40
N TYR A 166 -10.61 -2.38 -3.83
CA TYR A 166 -11.06 -2.77 -2.49
C TYR A 166 -9.89 -2.97 -1.56
N PHE A 167 -9.88 -2.25 -0.43
CA PHE A 167 -8.94 -2.46 0.67
C PHE A 167 -9.65 -3.25 1.76
N VAL A 168 -9.32 -4.54 1.91
CA VAL A 168 -9.81 -5.37 3.00
C VAL A 168 -8.95 -5.09 4.23
N ASP A 169 -9.49 -4.28 5.14
CA ASP A 169 -8.77 -3.71 6.26
C ASP A 169 -9.57 -3.77 7.57
N PRO A 170 -9.65 -4.96 8.18
CA PRO A 170 -10.42 -5.12 9.41
C PRO A 170 -9.84 -4.33 10.58
N VAL A 171 -8.52 -4.16 10.66
CA VAL A 171 -7.87 -3.42 11.76
C VAL A 171 -8.12 -1.92 11.63
N GLY A 172 -7.96 -1.34 10.44
CA GLY A 172 -8.24 0.07 10.21
C GLY A 172 -9.70 0.40 10.51
N VAL A 173 -10.64 -0.40 10.01
CA VAL A 173 -12.07 -0.21 10.30
C VAL A 173 -12.36 -0.39 11.79
N ALA A 174 -11.92 -1.49 12.40
CA ALA A 174 -12.17 -1.74 13.82
C ALA A 174 -11.51 -0.73 14.75
N SER A 175 -10.41 -0.08 14.34
CA SER A 175 -9.75 0.95 15.14
C SER A 175 -10.57 2.24 15.26
N GLY A 176 -11.41 2.56 14.26
CA GLY A 176 -12.20 3.80 14.26
C GLY A 176 -13.71 3.63 14.47
N VAL A 177 -14.26 2.41 14.50
CA VAL A 177 -15.72 2.15 14.62
C VAL A 177 -16.16 1.84 16.08
N ASN A 178 -15.27 1.89 17.07
CA ASN A 178 -15.55 1.37 18.42
C ASN A 178 -16.50 2.18 19.34
N ASN A 179 -17.04 3.36 18.96
CA ASN A 179 -17.74 4.28 19.90
C ASN A 179 -19.07 4.90 19.41
N LEU A 180 -19.84 5.53 20.32
CA LEU A 180 -21.18 6.11 20.11
C LEU A 180 -21.30 7.21 19.02
N ASN A 181 -20.20 7.80 18.54
CA ASN A 181 -20.15 8.76 17.43
C ASN A 181 -19.70 8.11 16.10
N GLN A 182 -20.13 6.87 15.88
CA GLN A 182 -19.74 5.99 14.77
C GLN A 182 -19.90 6.62 13.38
N SER A 183 -20.85 7.52 13.17
CA SER A 183 -21.24 7.94 11.83
C SER A 183 -20.13 8.71 11.09
N GLN A 184 -19.53 9.70 11.73
CA GLN A 184 -18.48 10.52 11.09
C GLN A 184 -17.19 9.73 10.87
N SER A 185 -16.77 8.93 11.86
CA SER A 185 -15.57 8.11 11.73
C SER A 185 -15.77 6.98 10.73
N ALA A 186 -16.94 6.33 10.71
CA ALA A 186 -17.24 5.32 9.71
C ALA A 186 -17.25 5.91 8.29
N GLU A 187 -17.77 7.13 8.12
CA GLU A 187 -17.73 7.83 6.83
C GLU A 187 -16.29 8.10 6.40
N ALA A 188 -15.44 8.58 7.31
CA ALA A 188 -14.05 8.85 7.00
C ALA A 188 -13.28 7.59 6.59
N LEU A 189 -13.61 6.44 7.18
CA LEU A 189 -12.94 5.17 6.94
C LEU A 189 -13.44 4.45 5.69
N ARG A 190 -14.54 4.89 5.07
CA ARG A 190 -15.15 4.19 3.93
C ARG A 190 -14.25 4.14 2.70
N THR A 191 -13.35 5.13 2.54
CA THR A 191 -12.41 5.21 1.42
C THR A 191 -10.96 5.05 1.89
N VAL A 192 -10.08 4.86 0.91
CA VAL A 192 -8.63 4.95 1.09
C VAL A 192 -8.08 6.01 0.12
N PRO A 193 -7.37 7.05 0.61
CA PRO A 193 -7.09 7.32 2.02
C PRO A 193 -8.36 7.61 2.83
N ALA A 194 -8.27 7.39 4.15
CA ALA A 194 -9.31 7.82 5.07
C ALA A 194 -9.49 9.34 4.98
N SER A 195 -10.73 9.81 4.76
CA SER A 195 -11.01 11.24 4.55
C SER A 195 -12.46 11.57 4.89
N VAL A 196 -12.67 12.69 5.60
CA VAL A 196 -14.00 13.18 6.00
C VAL A 196 -14.81 13.81 4.86
N LEU A 197 -14.20 14.13 3.71
CA LEU A 197 -14.88 14.75 2.56
C LEU A 197 -15.05 13.81 1.37
N SER A 198 -15.05 12.49 1.62
CA SER A 198 -15.23 11.47 0.58
C SER A 198 -16.48 11.67 -0.31
N MET A 199 -17.45 12.50 0.10
CA MET A 199 -18.52 12.97 -0.76
C MET A 199 -18.12 14.25 -1.49
N ALA A 200 -17.31 14.15 -2.55
CA ALA A 200 -17.52 15.08 -3.64
C ALA A 200 -18.97 14.85 -4.11
N PRO A 201 -19.89 15.81 -3.95
CA PRO A 201 -21.27 15.60 -4.38
C PRO A 201 -21.26 15.16 -5.83
N ILE A 202 -22.14 14.22 -6.19
CA ILE A 202 -22.46 13.90 -7.58
C ILE A 202 -23.09 15.16 -8.20
N THR A 203 -22.28 16.17 -8.48
CA THR A 203 -22.72 17.31 -9.26
C THR A 203 -22.77 16.80 -10.69
N ARG A 204 -23.93 16.95 -11.33
CA ARG A 204 -24.23 16.48 -12.69
C ARG A 204 -23.29 16.99 -13.79
N GLN A 205 -22.22 17.72 -13.47
CA GLN A 205 -21.41 18.48 -14.41
C GLN A 205 -20.19 17.74 -14.95
N SER A 206 -19.81 16.59 -14.38
CA SER A 206 -18.70 15.78 -14.90
C SER A 206 -19.21 14.74 -15.91
N TYR A 207 -19.65 15.18 -17.09
CA TYR A 207 -19.93 14.29 -18.25
C TYR A 207 -18.66 13.71 -18.90
N ALA A 208 -17.49 13.89 -18.28
CA ALA A 208 -16.26 13.26 -18.72
C ALA A 208 -16.39 11.74 -18.56
N TRP A 209 -16.41 11.05 -19.69
CA TRP A 209 -16.42 9.61 -19.87
C TRP A 209 -15.43 8.95 -18.90
N TRP A 210 -15.98 8.28 -17.89
CA TRP A 210 -15.29 7.35 -17.00
C TRP A 210 -14.02 7.89 -16.30
N GLN A 211 -14.19 8.59 -15.17
CA GLN A 211 -13.08 9.04 -14.29
C GLN A 211 -13.19 8.48 -12.85
N PRO A 212 -13.29 7.16 -12.63
CA PRO A 212 -13.38 6.63 -11.27
C PRO A 212 -12.17 7.01 -10.40
N TRP A 213 -10.97 7.13 -10.98
CA TRP A 213 -9.74 7.36 -10.21
C TRP A 213 -9.59 8.79 -9.65
N ARG A 214 -10.32 9.79 -10.18
CA ARG A 214 -10.10 11.21 -9.83
C ARG A 214 -10.50 11.55 -8.40
N ILE A 215 -11.50 10.87 -7.89
CA ILE A 215 -12.04 11.08 -6.56
C ILE A 215 -11.79 9.79 -5.79
N THR A 216 -11.49 9.89 -4.49
CA THR A 216 -11.29 8.73 -3.59
C THR A 216 -12.46 7.75 -3.58
N ALA A 217 -13.60 8.11 -4.17
CA ALA A 217 -14.81 7.31 -4.32
C ALA A 217 -14.64 5.99 -5.10
N ALA A 218 -13.58 5.80 -5.89
CA ALA A 218 -13.32 4.49 -6.51
C ALA A 218 -12.54 3.52 -5.62
N ILE A 219 -12.05 3.96 -4.46
CA ILE A 219 -11.29 3.11 -3.56
C ILE A 219 -12.10 2.90 -2.29
N ASN A 220 -12.69 1.73 -2.15
CA ASN A 220 -13.49 1.37 -1.00
C ASN A 220 -12.67 0.59 0.01
N ARG A 221 -12.79 0.96 1.28
CA ARG A 221 -12.36 0.12 2.39
C ARG A 221 -13.51 -0.79 2.79
N VAL A 222 -13.20 -2.06 3.01
CA VAL A 222 -14.13 -3.07 3.51
C VAL A 222 -13.52 -3.75 4.73
N SER A 223 -14.36 -4.27 5.62
CA SER A 223 -13.95 -5.08 6.76
C SER A 223 -14.52 -6.49 6.63
N ILE A 224 -14.29 -7.33 7.63
CA ILE A 224 -14.80 -8.70 7.71
C ILE A 224 -15.97 -8.74 8.69
N ALA A 225 -17.03 -9.46 8.30
CA ALA A 225 -18.19 -9.70 9.16
C ALA A 225 -17.80 -10.50 10.42
N ARG A 226 -18.40 -10.16 11.56
CA ARG A 226 -18.30 -10.99 12.75
C ARG A 226 -18.99 -12.34 12.53
N PRO A 227 -18.34 -13.47 12.83
CA PRO A 227 -18.98 -14.78 12.76
C PRO A 227 -20.22 -14.81 13.65
N ASN A 228 -21.32 -15.37 13.13
CA ASN A 228 -22.56 -15.60 13.87
C ASN A 228 -23.29 -14.34 14.36
N SER A 229 -23.25 -13.23 13.62
CA SER A 229 -24.18 -12.11 13.89
C SER A 229 -25.57 -12.52 13.34
N PRO A 230 -26.57 -12.89 14.15
CA PRO A 230 -27.89 -13.30 13.67
C PRO A 230 -28.70 -12.12 13.08
N SER A 231 -28.16 -10.90 13.14
CA SER A 231 -28.76 -9.72 12.55
C SER A 231 -28.64 -9.75 11.03
N SER A 232 -29.65 -9.23 10.33
CA SER A 232 -29.60 -8.87 8.91
C SER A 232 -28.48 -7.87 8.53
N TYR A 233 -27.74 -7.40 9.53
CA TYR A 233 -26.73 -6.35 9.52
C TYR A 233 -25.48 -6.89 10.22
N PRO A 234 -24.56 -7.58 9.53
CA PRO A 234 -23.32 -8.07 10.11
C PRO A 234 -22.48 -6.91 10.63
N ASN A 235 -22.13 -6.92 11.91
CA ASN A 235 -21.18 -5.94 12.45
C ASN A 235 -19.74 -6.30 12.02
N PRO A 236 -18.85 -5.30 11.86
CA PRO A 236 -17.44 -5.58 11.63
C PRO A 236 -16.85 -6.28 12.87
N ILE A 237 -15.79 -7.07 12.66
CA ILE A 237 -15.07 -7.68 13.79
C ILE A 237 -14.49 -6.63 14.74
N SER A 238 -14.38 -6.97 16.03
CA SER A 238 -13.80 -6.08 17.04
C SER A 238 -12.30 -5.88 16.82
N LEU A 239 -11.72 -4.80 17.35
CA LEU A 239 -10.29 -4.51 17.18
C LEU A 239 -9.39 -5.63 17.69
N ALA A 240 -9.73 -6.25 18.83
CA ALA A 240 -8.97 -7.38 19.37
C ALA A 240 -9.03 -8.62 18.46
N MET A 241 -10.16 -8.83 17.78
CA MET A 241 -10.31 -9.92 16.81
C MET A 241 -9.61 -9.59 15.50
N ALA A 242 -9.69 -8.34 15.03
CA ALA A 242 -8.97 -7.86 13.85
C ALA A 242 -7.45 -7.97 14.03
N ASP A 243 -6.92 -7.52 15.17
CA ASP A 243 -5.49 -7.64 15.51
C ASP A 243 -5.05 -9.10 15.45
N ARG A 244 -5.82 -10.03 16.00
CA ARG A 244 -5.54 -11.48 15.92
C ARG A 244 -5.67 -12.04 14.50
N LEU A 245 -6.60 -11.51 13.71
CA LEU A 245 -6.84 -11.97 12.35
C LEU A 245 -5.70 -11.58 11.42
N THR A 246 -5.15 -10.36 11.57
CA THR A 246 -4.16 -9.79 10.65
C THR A 246 -2.75 -9.69 11.22
N ALA A 247 -2.52 -10.03 12.49
CA ALA A 247 -1.17 -10.12 13.02
C ALA A 247 -0.46 -11.32 12.39
N ILE A 248 0.68 -11.05 11.76
CA ILE A 248 1.48 -12.12 11.16
C ILE A 248 2.37 -12.70 12.27
N PRO A 249 2.33 -14.03 12.50
CA PRO A 249 3.26 -14.66 13.39
C PRO A 249 4.65 -14.68 12.74
N ASP A 250 5.46 -13.67 13.05
CA ASP A 250 6.85 -13.56 12.56
C ASP A 250 7.81 -14.51 13.29
N ASP A 251 7.47 -14.94 14.51
CA ASP A 251 8.37 -15.77 15.31
C ASP A 251 7.74 -17.09 15.75
N LEU A 252 8.57 -18.13 15.73
CA LEU A 252 8.30 -19.36 16.44
C LEU A 252 8.64 -19.07 17.90
N VAL A 253 7.65 -19.14 18.79
CA VAL A 253 7.95 -19.09 20.22
C VAL A 253 8.64 -20.39 20.59
N VAL A 254 9.96 -20.34 20.52
CA VAL A 254 10.83 -21.40 20.95
C VAL A 254 11.15 -21.11 22.41
N ASP A 255 10.55 -21.88 23.30
CA ASP A 255 10.91 -21.88 24.71
C ASP A 255 12.28 -22.55 24.84
N LEU A 256 13.31 -21.72 24.96
CA LEU A 256 14.64 -22.14 25.37
C LEU A 256 14.53 -22.39 26.87
N GLY A 257 14.05 -23.58 27.26
CA GLY A 257 13.74 -23.87 28.65
C GLY A 257 14.88 -23.50 29.59
N ASP A 258 14.56 -23.15 30.84
CA ASP A 258 15.50 -22.63 31.85
C ASP A 258 16.70 -23.56 32.17
N GLN A 259 16.70 -24.79 31.65
CA GLN A 259 17.78 -25.76 31.80
C GLN A 259 18.48 -25.97 30.46
N ALA A 260 19.81 -25.84 30.45
CA ALA A 260 20.66 -26.07 29.28
C ALA A 260 20.48 -27.45 28.64
N ASP A 261 19.95 -28.42 29.40
CA ASP A 261 19.74 -29.81 28.96
C ASP A 261 18.36 -30.05 28.34
N ARG A 262 17.45 -29.06 28.35
CA ARG A 262 16.13 -29.23 27.73
C ARG A 262 16.18 -28.83 26.25
N PRO A 263 15.74 -29.70 25.33
CA PRO A 263 15.60 -29.31 23.93
C PRO A 263 14.61 -28.16 23.85
N SER A 264 14.90 -27.23 22.95
CA SER A 264 14.04 -26.07 22.74
C SER A 264 12.64 -26.54 22.29
N GLN A 265 11.61 -26.13 23.02
CA GLN A 265 10.24 -26.59 22.75
C GLN A 265 9.46 -25.48 22.08
N GLN A 266 8.88 -25.77 20.92
CA GLN A 266 7.92 -24.86 20.30
C GLN A 266 6.62 -24.93 21.10
N ARG A 267 6.30 -23.86 21.84
CA ARG A 267 5.07 -23.81 22.63
C ARG A 267 3.88 -23.52 21.72
N VAL A 268 3.02 -24.52 21.51
CA VAL A 268 1.68 -24.30 20.95
C VAL A 268 0.82 -23.75 22.08
N LEU A 269 0.82 -22.43 22.24
CA LEU A 269 0.00 -21.75 23.24
C LEU A 269 -1.48 -22.06 22.98
N THR A 270 -2.13 -22.73 23.92
CA THR A 270 -3.59 -22.72 24.08
C THR A 270 -3.86 -21.62 25.08
N VAL A 271 -4.49 -20.53 24.65
CA VAL A 271 -4.91 -19.48 25.59
C VAL A 271 -6.25 -19.90 26.14
N ASP A 272 -6.27 -20.32 27.40
CA ASP A 272 -7.49 -20.35 28.19
C ASP A 272 -7.97 -18.91 28.35
N TYR A 273 -9.10 -18.61 27.72
CA TYR A 273 -9.73 -17.30 27.87
C TYR A 273 -10.35 -17.27 29.28
N ASP A 274 -9.66 -16.65 30.24
CA ASP A 274 -10.19 -16.35 31.59
C ASP A 274 -11.29 -15.27 31.50
N GLY A 275 -12.37 -15.60 30.79
CA GLY A 275 -13.63 -14.85 30.79
C GLY A 275 -14.55 -15.41 31.87
N PRO A 276 -15.15 -14.58 32.73
CA PRO A 276 -15.96 -15.02 33.88
C PRO A 276 -17.33 -15.65 33.52
N SER A 277 -17.53 -16.15 32.30
CA SER A 277 -18.75 -16.84 31.89
C SER A 277 -18.43 -17.80 30.74
N GLY A 278 -18.25 -19.07 31.08
CA GLY A 278 -17.80 -20.12 30.17
C GLY A 278 -18.78 -20.37 29.03
N SER A 279 -18.24 -20.35 27.80
CA SER A 279 -18.68 -21.14 26.63
C SER A 279 -18.03 -20.68 25.32
N ALA A 280 -17.02 -19.79 25.33
CA ALA A 280 -16.27 -19.52 24.13
C ALA A 280 -15.29 -20.67 23.86
N PRO A 281 -15.30 -21.30 22.68
CA PRO A 281 -14.36 -22.37 22.36
C PRO A 281 -12.91 -21.88 22.52
N PRO A 282 -12.00 -22.74 23.02
CA PRO A 282 -10.59 -22.38 23.15
C PRO A 282 -10.06 -21.99 21.78
N VAL A 283 -9.72 -20.71 21.63
CA VAL A 283 -9.11 -20.20 20.41
C VAL A 283 -7.63 -20.55 20.50
N PRO A 284 -7.05 -21.22 19.48
CA PRO A 284 -5.61 -21.46 19.41
C PRO A 284 -4.86 -20.16 19.72
N GLY A 285 -4.00 -20.20 20.73
CA GLY A 285 -3.25 -19.03 21.13
C GLY A 285 -2.36 -18.58 19.99
N PRO A 286 -2.22 -17.26 19.77
CA PRO A 286 -1.30 -16.78 18.78
C PRO A 286 0.11 -17.26 19.15
N ARG A 287 0.89 -17.73 18.17
CA ARG A 287 2.36 -17.62 18.27
C ARG A 287 2.62 -16.17 18.70
N GLN A 288 3.52 -15.91 19.66
CA GLN A 288 3.83 -14.55 20.08
C GLN A 288 4.41 -13.79 18.89
N ALA A 289 3.54 -13.18 18.10
CA ALA A 289 3.94 -12.12 17.22
C ALA A 289 4.45 -11.03 18.16
N GLN A 290 5.66 -10.55 17.96
CA GLN A 290 6.14 -9.34 18.62
C GLN A 290 5.33 -8.08 18.21
N LYS A 291 4.11 -8.26 17.66
CA LYS A 291 3.17 -7.26 17.15
C LYS A 291 3.80 -6.24 16.21
N HIS A 292 4.87 -6.61 15.53
CA HIS A 292 5.54 -5.72 14.58
C HIS A 292 4.79 -5.66 13.25
N PHE A 293 4.30 -6.80 12.76
CA PHE A 293 3.66 -6.87 11.46
C PHE A 293 2.14 -7.06 11.53
N THR A 294 1.44 -6.16 10.85
CA THR A 294 0.02 -6.31 10.49
C THR A 294 -0.10 -6.22 8.99
N TYR A 295 -1.10 -6.88 8.39
CA TYR A 295 -1.36 -6.72 6.96
C TYR A 295 -2.76 -6.20 6.66
N MET A 296 -2.89 -5.62 5.47
CA MET A 296 -4.17 -5.42 4.79
C MET A 296 -4.11 -6.09 3.42
N LEU A 297 -5.26 -6.26 2.78
CA LEU A 297 -5.32 -6.78 1.42
C LEU A 297 -5.82 -5.70 0.48
N THR A 298 -5.29 -5.66 -0.74
CA THR A 298 -5.88 -4.92 -1.85
C THR A 298 -6.40 -5.90 -2.89
N VAL A 299 -7.68 -5.79 -3.26
CA VAL A 299 -8.29 -6.56 -4.34
C VAL A 299 -8.65 -5.62 -5.48
N VAL A 300 -8.07 -5.91 -6.65
CA VAL A 300 -8.17 -5.06 -7.85
C VAL A 300 -8.76 -5.88 -8.99
N PRO A 301 -10.06 -5.72 -9.30
CA PRO A 301 -10.64 -6.17 -10.55
C PRO A 301 -10.03 -5.40 -11.73
N ARG A 302 -9.64 -6.11 -12.79
CA ARG A 302 -9.07 -5.50 -14.01
C ARG A 302 -10.14 -4.91 -14.95
N THR A 303 -11.38 -5.36 -14.81
CA THR A 303 -12.50 -5.02 -15.69
C THR A 303 -13.76 -4.71 -14.87
N LEU A 304 -14.74 -4.04 -15.48
CA LEU A 304 -16.04 -3.82 -14.84
C LEU A 304 -16.80 -5.13 -14.65
N GLU A 305 -16.65 -6.07 -15.56
CA GLU A 305 -17.18 -7.44 -15.44
C GLU A 305 -16.58 -8.13 -14.22
N GLY A 306 -15.27 -7.99 -14.00
CA GLY A 306 -14.58 -8.43 -12.78
C GLY A 306 -15.16 -7.82 -11.52
N ARG A 307 -15.37 -6.50 -11.49
CA ARG A 307 -16.03 -5.82 -10.36
C ARG A 307 -17.44 -6.40 -10.14
N ASN A 308 -18.24 -6.52 -11.19
CA ASN A 308 -19.61 -7.02 -11.10
C ASN A 308 -19.67 -8.48 -10.65
N ALA A 309 -18.68 -9.30 -11.04
CA ALA A 309 -18.59 -10.69 -10.63
C ALA A 309 -18.39 -10.81 -9.11
N LEU A 310 -17.80 -9.82 -8.41
CA LEU A 310 -17.71 -9.83 -6.95
C LEU A 310 -19.09 -9.87 -6.26
N ALA A 311 -20.15 -9.41 -6.92
CA ALA A 311 -21.53 -9.52 -6.43
C ALA A 311 -22.04 -10.97 -6.38
N PHE A 312 -21.30 -11.89 -7.01
CA PHE A 312 -21.62 -13.31 -7.17
C PHE A 312 -20.41 -14.19 -6.80
N GLY A 313 -19.60 -13.74 -5.83
CA GLY A 313 -18.42 -14.45 -5.34
C GLY A 313 -17.16 -14.32 -6.20
N GLY A 314 -17.19 -13.55 -7.29
CA GLY A 314 -16.04 -13.30 -8.16
C GLY A 314 -15.79 -14.36 -9.23
N ARG A 315 -16.77 -15.23 -9.51
CA ARG A 315 -16.61 -16.38 -10.42
C ARG A 315 -16.14 -15.98 -11.81
N ASN A 316 -15.23 -16.78 -12.35
CA ASN A 316 -14.67 -16.70 -13.72
C ASN A 316 -13.78 -15.50 -14.04
N GLU A 317 -13.64 -14.53 -13.15
CA GLU A 317 -12.85 -13.32 -13.39
C GLU A 317 -11.50 -13.36 -12.66
N SER A 318 -10.51 -12.67 -13.21
CA SER A 318 -9.18 -12.55 -12.59
C SER A 318 -9.05 -11.25 -11.81
N TYR A 319 -8.50 -11.35 -10.61
CA TYR A 319 -8.25 -10.23 -9.70
C TYR A 319 -6.77 -10.21 -9.34
N ASP A 320 -6.20 -9.01 -9.27
CA ASP A 320 -4.92 -8.83 -8.62
C ASP A 320 -5.17 -8.63 -7.13
N VAL A 321 -4.63 -9.54 -6.33
CA VAL A 321 -4.72 -9.47 -4.88
C VAL A 321 -3.32 -9.29 -4.31
N SER A 322 -3.15 -8.24 -3.51
CA SER A 322 -1.89 -7.97 -2.84
C SER A 322 -2.07 -8.02 -1.33
N ALA A 323 -1.18 -8.71 -0.63
CA ALA A 323 -1.02 -8.58 0.82
C ALA A 323 0.04 -7.51 1.10
N VAL A 324 -0.36 -6.48 1.82
CA VAL A 324 0.46 -5.31 2.14
C VAL A 324 0.79 -5.36 3.63
N VAL A 325 2.07 -5.54 3.93
CA VAL A 325 2.57 -5.72 5.30
C VAL A 325 3.12 -4.40 5.82
N PHE A 326 2.69 -4.05 7.02
CA PHE A 326 3.10 -2.86 7.74
C PHE A 326 3.97 -3.23 8.93
N ASP A 327 5.08 -2.52 9.12
CA ASP A 327 5.82 -2.49 10.39
C ASP A 327 5.25 -1.37 11.25
N ARG A 328 4.64 -1.72 12.39
CA ARG A 328 4.03 -0.79 13.35
C ARG A 328 3.07 0.19 12.69
N ARG A 329 2.08 -0.36 11.96
CA ARG A 329 1.05 0.42 11.29
C ARG A 329 0.49 1.50 12.24
N PRO A 330 0.51 2.78 11.85
CA PRO A 330 -0.15 3.82 12.64
C PRO A 330 -1.66 3.57 12.61
N LEU A 331 -2.22 3.22 13.75
CA LEU A 331 -3.65 2.97 13.91
C LEU A 331 -4.29 4.09 14.72
N ASN A 332 -5.59 4.24 14.52
CA ASN A 332 -6.39 5.19 15.26
C ASN A 332 -6.33 4.89 16.75
N ARG A 333 -5.72 5.80 17.52
CA ARG A 333 -5.97 5.90 18.94
C ARG A 333 -7.16 6.83 19.09
N PHE A 334 -8.32 6.28 19.48
CA PHE A 334 -9.51 7.08 19.71
C PHE A 334 -9.17 8.26 20.62
N ASN A 335 -9.36 9.48 20.11
CA ASN A 335 -9.17 10.69 20.86
C ASN A 335 -10.45 11.54 20.77
N ALA A 336 -11.28 11.50 21.82
CA ALA A 336 -12.57 12.20 21.80
C ALA A 336 -12.44 13.72 21.58
N THR A 337 -11.28 14.32 21.84
CA THR A 337 -11.05 15.76 21.67
C THR A 337 -10.61 16.15 20.27
N ASP A 338 -10.28 15.19 19.40
CA ASP A 338 -9.83 15.49 18.03
C ASP A 338 -10.98 15.99 17.14
N GLY A 339 -12.24 15.72 17.50
CA GLY A 339 -13.41 16.12 16.70
C GLY A 339 -13.64 15.24 15.45
N PHE A 340 -12.87 14.17 15.28
CA PHE A 340 -12.91 13.27 14.12
C PHE A 340 -13.16 11.80 14.53
N GLY A 341 -13.38 11.58 15.83
CA GLY A 341 -13.71 10.28 16.39
C GLY A 341 -12.59 9.25 16.16
N GLY A 342 -11.35 9.71 16.11
CA GLY A 342 -10.16 8.87 16.04
C GLY A 342 -9.64 8.56 14.64
N SER A 343 -10.26 8.96 13.52
CA SER A 343 -9.77 8.62 12.17
C SER A 343 -8.57 9.43 11.68
N GLU A 344 -8.14 10.46 12.42
CA GLU A 344 -7.09 11.41 12.01
C GLU A 344 -5.73 10.73 11.81
N THR A 345 -5.39 9.77 12.66
CA THR A 345 -4.09 9.08 12.57
C THR A 345 -3.99 8.29 11.27
N LEU A 346 -5.05 7.56 10.93
CA LEU A 346 -5.10 6.80 9.69
C LEU A 346 -5.12 7.72 8.47
N ALA A 347 -5.90 8.80 8.49
CA ALA A 347 -5.94 9.80 7.42
C ALA A 347 -4.59 10.48 7.17
N ARG A 348 -3.76 10.67 8.20
CA ARG A 348 -2.40 11.20 8.04
C ARG A 348 -1.43 10.16 7.48
N SER A 349 -1.60 8.90 7.86
CA SER A 349 -0.75 7.81 7.40
C SER A 349 -1.06 7.32 5.99
N GLU A 350 -2.25 7.63 5.50
CA GLU A 350 -2.73 7.26 4.17
C GLU A 350 -2.86 8.53 3.35
N ARG A 351 -1.94 8.72 2.42
CA ARG A 351 -1.82 9.96 1.65
C ARG A 351 -2.02 9.64 0.19
N PHE A 352 -2.53 10.62 -0.56
CA PHE A 352 -2.64 10.50 -2.00
C PHE A 352 -2.03 11.73 -2.67
N CYS A 353 -1.51 11.53 -3.87
CA CYS A 353 -1.07 12.59 -4.76
C CYS A 353 -1.32 12.21 -6.21
N ILE A 354 -1.14 13.18 -7.11
CA ILE A 354 -1.23 12.99 -8.55
C ILE A 354 0.15 12.57 -9.05
N GLY A 355 0.19 11.55 -9.90
CA GLY A 355 1.42 11.10 -10.54
C GLY A 355 1.40 11.41 -12.03
N THR A 356 2.49 11.95 -12.56
CA THR A 356 2.72 12.12 -14.00
C THR A 356 3.88 11.23 -14.43
N VAL A 357 3.73 10.44 -15.48
CA VAL A 357 4.80 9.53 -15.95
C VAL A 357 5.94 10.36 -16.53
N VAL A 358 7.16 10.15 -16.04
CA VAL A 358 8.39 10.81 -16.53
C VAL A 358 9.15 9.90 -17.48
N SER A 359 9.36 8.65 -17.08
CA SER A 359 10.03 7.63 -17.87
C SER A 359 9.36 6.27 -17.72
N SER A 360 9.48 5.44 -18.76
CA SER A 360 8.97 4.06 -18.77
C SER A 360 10.12 3.06 -18.62
N GLY A 361 9.81 1.83 -18.18
CA GLY A 361 10.83 0.80 -18.00
C GLY A 361 10.27 -0.60 -17.80
N ALA A 362 11.13 -1.60 -18.03
CA ALA A 362 10.82 -2.97 -17.64
C ALA A 362 10.92 -3.08 -16.11
N ASN A 363 9.89 -3.61 -15.46
CA ASN A 363 9.78 -3.71 -13.99
C ASN A 363 9.69 -2.37 -13.24
N GLY A 364 9.14 -1.32 -13.85
CA GLY A 364 8.93 -0.04 -13.18
C GLY A 364 9.11 1.17 -14.10
N GLY A 365 9.02 2.36 -13.52
CA GLY A 365 9.13 3.61 -14.25
C GLY A 365 9.46 4.75 -13.30
N GLU A 366 9.53 5.95 -13.84
CA GLU A 366 9.68 7.17 -13.03
C GLU A 366 8.39 7.97 -13.10
N ILE A 367 7.94 8.46 -11.95
CA ILE A 367 6.78 9.34 -11.87
C ILE A 367 7.13 10.62 -11.14
N ARG A 368 6.63 11.74 -11.64
CA ARG A 368 6.66 13.02 -10.94
C ARG A 368 5.42 13.16 -10.09
N LEU A 369 5.60 13.40 -8.81
CA LEU A 369 4.49 13.61 -7.90
C LEU A 369 4.04 15.07 -7.96
N SER A 370 2.74 15.29 -7.83
CA SER A 370 2.17 16.63 -7.68
C SER A 370 0.96 16.58 -6.76
N TYR A 371 0.67 17.71 -6.12
CA TYR A 371 -0.44 17.83 -5.20
C TYR A 371 -1.14 19.15 -5.42
N ASN A 372 -2.46 19.08 -5.63
CA ASN A 372 -3.31 20.24 -5.75
C ASN A 372 -4.10 20.41 -4.46
N LYS A 373 -3.94 21.56 -3.82
CA LYS A 373 -4.65 21.93 -2.59
C LYS A 373 -6.16 21.85 -2.74
N ASN A 374 -6.69 22.12 -3.93
CA ASN A 374 -8.13 22.05 -4.19
C ASN A 374 -8.63 20.60 -4.33
N ASP A 375 -7.74 19.67 -4.68
CA ASP A 375 -8.06 18.25 -4.79
C ASP A 375 -7.91 17.53 -3.44
N ALA A 376 -7.37 18.20 -2.42
CA ALA A 376 -7.26 17.70 -1.06
C ALA A 376 -8.68 17.40 -0.52
N PRO A 377 -9.06 16.12 -0.37
CA PRO A 377 -10.31 15.75 0.24
C PRO A 377 -10.23 15.92 1.76
N ASP A 378 -9.16 16.53 2.29
CA ASP A 378 -8.97 16.66 3.73
C ASP A 378 -8.77 18.09 4.19
N VAL A 379 -9.61 18.44 5.16
CA VAL A 379 -9.59 19.71 5.89
C VAL A 379 -8.28 19.85 6.69
N TYR A 380 -7.60 18.73 7.01
CA TYR A 380 -6.36 18.71 7.81
C TYR A 380 -5.23 19.54 7.20
N PHE A 381 -5.18 19.66 5.87
CA PHE A 381 -4.12 20.37 5.17
C PHE A 381 -4.25 21.91 5.23
N ASN A 382 -5.38 22.46 5.69
CA ASN A 382 -5.53 23.92 5.72
C ASN A 382 -4.62 24.64 6.73
N LYS A 383 -3.95 23.93 7.65
CA LYS A 383 -2.91 24.48 8.53
C LYS A 383 -1.52 23.97 8.15
N GLY A 384 -0.78 24.77 7.35
CA GLY A 384 0.65 24.55 7.10
C GLY A 384 0.99 23.41 6.12
N ILE A 385 0.36 23.41 4.93
CA ILE A 385 0.57 22.44 3.84
C ILE A 385 2.03 22.09 3.55
N GLU A 386 2.94 23.07 3.62
CA GLU A 386 4.37 22.84 3.35
C GLU A 386 4.97 21.77 4.28
N THR A 387 4.45 21.64 5.49
CA THR A 387 4.93 20.66 6.48
C THR A 387 4.26 19.29 6.35
N GLN A 388 3.25 19.15 5.50
CA GLN A 388 2.43 17.94 5.37
C GLN A 388 2.24 17.55 3.90
N LEU A 389 3.25 17.69 3.03
CA LEU A 389 3.11 17.20 1.67
C LEU A 389 2.90 15.66 1.66
N PRO A 390 2.08 15.10 0.73
CA PRO A 390 1.78 13.67 0.68
C PRO A 390 3.00 12.75 0.63
N TRP A 391 4.11 13.23 0.07
CA TRP A 391 5.36 12.50 -0.12
C TRP A 391 6.43 12.82 0.91
N LYS A 392 6.12 13.60 1.95
CA LYS A 392 7.11 14.03 2.96
C LYS A 392 7.84 12.87 3.64
N ASP A 393 7.11 11.79 3.93
CA ASP A 393 7.67 10.61 4.59
C ASP A 393 7.84 9.44 3.61
N LEU A 394 7.88 9.73 2.31
CA LEU A 394 8.22 8.75 1.29
C LEU A 394 9.74 8.56 1.33
N GLU A 395 10.19 7.33 1.56
CA GLU A 395 11.62 6.99 1.61
C GLU A 395 11.98 5.92 0.57
N PRO A 396 13.23 5.90 0.07
CA PRO A 396 13.77 4.75 -0.66
C PRO A 396 13.60 3.45 0.13
N GLY A 397 13.09 2.43 -0.56
CA GLY A 397 12.74 1.12 0.00
C GLY A 397 11.30 1.01 0.47
N GLY A 398 10.56 2.12 0.62
CA GLY A 398 9.12 2.13 0.90
C GLY A 398 8.27 1.69 -0.30
N TYR A 399 6.96 1.68 -0.14
CA TYR A 399 6.01 1.27 -1.18
C TYR A 399 4.97 2.34 -1.46
N ALA A 400 4.57 2.46 -2.71
CA ALA A 400 3.47 3.28 -3.16
C ALA A 400 2.57 2.47 -4.10
N MET A 401 1.26 2.68 -4.02
CA MET A 401 0.32 2.11 -4.97
C MET A 401 0.04 3.13 -6.07
N VAL A 402 0.36 2.77 -7.30
CA VAL A 402 0.03 3.59 -8.48
C VAL A 402 -1.26 3.04 -9.07
N TYR A 403 -2.25 3.91 -9.24
CA TYR A 403 -3.52 3.54 -9.83
C TYR A 403 -4.04 4.61 -10.78
N GLY A 404 -4.86 4.20 -11.74
CA GLY A 404 -5.36 5.07 -12.78
C GLY A 404 -5.94 4.27 -13.95
N PRO A 405 -6.27 4.92 -15.06
CA PRO A 405 -6.71 4.24 -16.26
C PRO A 405 -5.58 3.38 -16.82
N SER A 406 -5.92 2.13 -17.18
CA SER A 406 -5.03 1.28 -17.96
C SER A 406 -4.77 1.93 -19.32
N PRO A 407 -3.54 1.85 -19.87
CA PRO A 407 -3.26 2.31 -21.24
C PRO A 407 -4.13 1.64 -22.30
N ASN A 408 -4.61 0.42 -22.01
CA ASN A 408 -5.51 -0.34 -22.87
C ASN A 408 -7.00 -0.02 -22.64
N SER A 409 -7.31 0.93 -21.75
CA SER A 409 -8.68 1.33 -21.45
C SER A 409 -9.29 2.08 -22.62
N THR A 410 -10.50 1.70 -23.02
CA THR A 410 -11.29 2.39 -24.03
C THR A 410 -12.65 2.81 -23.46
N PRO A 411 -13.39 3.75 -24.09
CA PRO A 411 -14.74 4.09 -23.65
C PRO A 411 -15.69 2.88 -23.57
N ASP A 412 -15.52 1.89 -24.45
CA ASP A 412 -16.32 0.66 -24.49
C ASP A 412 -15.84 -0.40 -23.50
N ARG A 413 -14.54 -0.39 -23.17
CA ARG A 413 -13.87 -1.33 -22.26
C ARG A 413 -13.03 -0.56 -21.25
N PRO A 414 -13.67 0.13 -20.30
CA PRO A 414 -12.99 0.79 -19.21
C PRO A 414 -12.19 -0.22 -18.38
N GLN A 415 -10.88 0.00 -18.28
CA GLN A 415 -9.95 -0.85 -17.54
C GLN A 415 -9.17 -0.03 -16.53
N LEU A 416 -9.23 -0.43 -15.27
CA LEU A 416 -8.48 0.22 -14.21
C LEU A 416 -7.17 -0.53 -14.00
N PHE A 417 -6.09 0.22 -13.85
CA PHE A 417 -4.81 -0.29 -13.40
C PHE A 417 -4.60 0.13 -11.95
N ALA A 418 -4.14 -0.79 -11.13
CA ALA A 418 -3.76 -0.50 -9.75
C ALA A 418 -2.71 -1.53 -9.31
N GLN A 419 -1.48 -1.08 -9.05
CA GLN A 419 -0.36 -1.96 -8.68
C GLN A 419 0.53 -1.29 -7.63
N TRP A 420 1.18 -2.12 -6.82
CA TRP A 420 2.14 -1.69 -5.82
C TRP A 420 3.55 -1.69 -6.39
N TYR A 421 4.26 -0.60 -6.14
CA TYR A 421 5.64 -0.41 -6.54
C TYR A 421 6.50 -0.06 -5.33
N ARG A 422 7.72 -0.59 -5.32
CA ARG A 422 8.76 -0.22 -4.36
C ARG A 422 9.47 1.04 -4.84
N VAL A 423 9.65 2.00 -3.96
CA VAL A 423 10.43 3.21 -4.21
C VAL A 423 11.90 2.86 -4.23
N VAL A 424 12.60 3.17 -5.32
CA VAL A 424 14.03 2.91 -5.49
C VAL A 424 14.84 4.16 -5.15
N ALA A 425 14.42 5.30 -5.70
CA ALA A 425 15.07 6.58 -5.53
C ALA A 425 14.04 7.71 -5.60
N ILE A 426 14.39 8.82 -4.98
CA ILE A 426 13.60 10.06 -4.95
C ILE A 426 14.58 11.17 -5.35
N ASP A 427 14.19 11.98 -6.34
CA ASP A 427 14.92 13.18 -6.75
C ASP A 427 14.24 14.42 -6.18
N ASP A 428 14.89 15.05 -5.20
CA ASP A 428 14.30 15.97 -4.22
C ASP A 428 14.02 17.40 -4.73
N GLN A 429 13.78 17.58 -6.04
CA GLN A 429 13.42 18.88 -6.57
C GLN A 429 11.94 19.21 -6.30
N VAL A 430 11.66 19.78 -5.14
CA VAL A 430 10.36 20.39 -4.84
C VAL A 430 10.37 21.82 -5.36
N THR A 431 9.59 22.07 -6.40
CA THR A 431 9.40 23.43 -6.93
C THR A 431 7.94 23.83 -6.73
N PRO A 432 7.64 24.86 -5.91
CA PRO A 432 6.29 25.40 -5.86
C PRO A 432 5.99 26.03 -7.24
N SER A 433 5.03 25.48 -7.98
CA SER A 433 4.69 26.02 -9.30
C SER A 433 3.69 27.18 -9.19
N THR A 434 2.76 27.11 -8.23
CA THR A 434 1.73 28.13 -7.97
C THR A 434 1.20 28.06 -6.52
N SER A 435 0.29 28.96 -6.10
CA SER A 435 -0.27 28.98 -4.74
C SER A 435 -1.11 27.76 -4.34
N ASN A 436 -1.58 26.97 -5.33
CA ASN A 436 -2.46 25.82 -5.10
C ASN A 436 -1.91 24.49 -5.60
N VAL A 437 -0.89 24.49 -6.46
CA VAL A 437 -0.29 23.26 -7.00
C VAL A 437 1.17 23.18 -6.58
N PHE A 438 1.50 22.10 -5.90
CA PHE A 438 2.84 21.75 -5.45
C PHE A 438 3.38 20.67 -6.38
N VAL A 439 4.49 20.93 -7.04
CA VAL A 439 5.21 19.92 -7.81
C VAL A 439 6.25 19.29 -6.90
N GLY A 440 6.09 17.99 -6.68
CA GLY A 440 6.91 17.18 -5.81
C GLY A 440 8.06 16.52 -6.58
N PRO A 441 8.76 15.59 -5.90
CA PRO A 441 9.92 14.92 -6.46
C PRO A 441 9.56 13.99 -7.61
N SER A 442 10.56 13.70 -8.44
CA SER A 442 10.57 12.53 -9.31
C SER A 442 10.87 11.28 -8.47
N VAL A 443 10.10 10.22 -8.64
CA VAL A 443 10.23 8.98 -7.89
C VAL A 443 10.46 7.83 -8.85
N ALA A 444 11.62 7.17 -8.72
CA ALA A 444 11.92 5.95 -9.44
C ALA A 444 11.28 4.76 -8.74
N LEU A 445 10.46 4.01 -9.46
CA LEU A 445 9.65 2.91 -8.96
C LEU A 445 10.13 1.58 -9.55
N ARG A 446 10.08 0.52 -8.74
CA ARG A 446 10.35 -0.87 -9.16
C ARG A 446 9.20 -1.78 -8.76
N GLY A 447 8.73 -2.62 -9.66
CA GLY A 447 7.59 -3.51 -9.43
C GLY A 447 7.18 -4.29 -10.67
N PRO A 448 5.88 -4.56 -10.85
CA PRO A 448 5.33 -5.15 -12.07
C PRO A 448 5.66 -4.34 -13.33
N ASP A 449 5.39 -4.93 -14.50
CA ASP A 449 5.56 -4.25 -15.78
C ASP A 449 4.81 -2.91 -15.80
N TRP A 450 5.51 -1.87 -16.26
CA TRP A 450 5.00 -0.52 -16.33
C TRP A 450 4.30 -0.31 -17.68
N PRO A 451 2.96 -0.20 -17.72
CA PRO A 451 2.26 -0.22 -19.00
C PRO A 451 2.24 1.15 -19.70
N TRP A 452 2.53 2.25 -18.98
CA TRP A 452 2.43 3.60 -19.54
C TRP A 452 3.70 4.04 -20.28
N GLY A 453 3.51 4.74 -21.39
CA GLY A 453 4.60 5.42 -22.10
C GLY A 453 4.96 6.75 -21.48
N GLU A 454 6.06 7.34 -21.92
CA GLU A 454 6.43 8.71 -21.58
C GLU A 454 5.36 9.69 -22.06
N THR A 455 4.97 10.62 -21.18
CA THR A 455 4.05 11.67 -21.57
C THR A 455 4.77 12.77 -22.35
N SER A 456 4.18 13.19 -23.47
CA SER A 456 4.57 14.42 -24.16
C SER A 456 3.85 15.66 -23.61
N ARG A 457 3.00 15.49 -22.59
CA ARG A 457 2.21 16.58 -22.01
C ARG A 457 3.14 17.54 -21.29
N ALA A 458 3.17 18.79 -21.77
CA ALA A 458 3.79 19.88 -21.04
C ALA A 458 3.22 19.94 -19.62
N GLU A 459 4.09 20.21 -18.64
CA GLU A 459 3.76 20.20 -17.21
C GLU A 459 2.37 20.80 -16.92
N PRO A 460 1.61 20.24 -15.95
CA PRO A 460 0.22 20.61 -15.71
C PRO A 460 0.07 22.11 -15.45
N GLY A 461 -0.23 22.87 -16.51
CA GLY A 461 -0.63 24.26 -16.43
C GLY A 461 -2.01 24.36 -15.79
N GLN A 462 -2.19 25.37 -14.93
CA GLN A 462 -3.33 25.58 -14.02
C GLN A 462 -4.75 25.51 -14.63
N ASN A 463 -4.90 25.52 -15.96
CA ASN A 463 -6.19 25.72 -16.63
C ASN A 463 -6.68 24.56 -17.50
N ASN A 464 -6.00 23.41 -17.50
CA ASN A 464 -6.45 22.23 -18.28
C ASN A 464 -7.54 21.42 -17.58
N VAL A 465 -8.57 22.10 -17.06
CA VAL A 465 -9.80 21.47 -16.56
C VAL A 465 -10.76 21.14 -17.70
N GLY A 466 -10.59 21.74 -18.87
CA GLY A 466 -11.48 21.53 -20.02
C GLY A 466 -10.68 21.21 -21.28
N ASP A 467 -10.46 19.93 -21.55
CA ASP A 467 -11.15 19.27 -22.65
C ASP A 467 -10.84 17.78 -22.57
N TYR A 468 -11.65 17.04 -21.81
CA TYR A 468 -11.55 15.58 -21.80
C TYR A 468 -12.22 14.98 -23.03
N GLY A 469 -12.82 15.76 -23.94
CA GLY A 469 -13.48 15.23 -25.15
C GLY A 469 -12.55 14.56 -26.17
N ASP A 470 -11.24 14.74 -26.02
CA ASP A 470 -10.23 14.24 -26.95
C ASP A 470 -9.78 12.78 -26.66
N PRO A 471 -9.29 12.04 -27.68
CA PRO A 471 -8.95 10.62 -27.64
C PRO A 471 -8.02 10.19 -26.48
N PRO A 472 -7.90 8.86 -26.20
CA PRO A 472 -7.31 8.26 -24.99
C PRO A 472 -5.93 8.75 -24.52
N SER A 473 -5.17 9.49 -25.33
CA SER A 473 -3.86 10.03 -24.94
C SER A 473 -3.92 10.98 -23.74
N GLY A 474 -5.01 11.75 -23.56
CA GLY A 474 -5.13 12.68 -22.42
C GLY A 474 -5.44 12.02 -21.07
N VAL A 475 -5.94 10.78 -21.10
CA VAL A 475 -6.38 10.03 -19.91
C VAL A 475 -5.24 9.19 -19.32
N GLN A 476 -4.29 8.75 -20.14
CA GLN A 476 -3.17 7.89 -19.72
C GLN A 476 -2.26 8.52 -18.66
N ASP A 477 -2.22 9.85 -18.57
CA ASP A 477 -1.34 10.59 -17.65
C ASP A 477 -2.01 10.99 -16.32
N ASP A 478 -3.29 10.69 -16.14
CA ASP A 478 -4.02 11.09 -14.93
C ASP A 478 -3.88 10.03 -13.82
N LEU A 479 -2.63 9.72 -13.45
CA LEU A 479 -2.34 8.71 -12.44
C LEU A 479 -2.51 9.28 -11.03
N ARG A 480 -2.75 8.37 -10.09
CA ARG A 480 -2.84 8.65 -8.68
C ARG A 480 -1.90 7.71 -7.94
N VAL A 481 -1.32 8.25 -6.87
CA VAL A 481 -0.32 7.55 -6.08
C VAL A 481 -0.79 7.57 -4.64
N LEU A 482 -1.06 6.40 -4.09
CA LEU A 482 -1.33 6.22 -2.66
C LEU A 482 -0.02 5.90 -1.95
N ILE A 483 0.23 6.61 -0.87
CA ILE A 483 1.40 6.47 -0.02
C ILE A 483 0.91 6.08 1.36
N PHE A 484 1.49 5.02 1.91
CA PHE A 484 1.13 4.48 3.21
C PHE A 484 2.34 4.42 4.11
N ASP A 485 2.21 4.95 5.31
CA ASP A 485 3.29 4.91 6.28
C ASP A 485 3.48 3.49 6.83
N GLY A 486 4.74 3.09 6.98
CA GLY A 486 5.11 1.81 7.58
C GLY A 486 4.94 0.60 6.66
N VAL A 487 4.57 0.74 5.38
CA VAL A 487 4.57 -0.40 4.45
C VAL A 487 6.00 -0.85 4.17
N VAL A 488 6.29 -2.11 4.53
CA VAL A 488 7.64 -2.69 4.44
C VAL A 488 7.75 -3.80 3.39
N ALA A 489 6.64 -4.44 3.03
CA ALA A 489 6.61 -5.47 2.00
C ALA A 489 5.23 -5.56 1.36
N VAL A 490 5.21 -5.97 0.09
CA VAL A 490 3.98 -6.26 -0.66
C VAL A 490 4.18 -7.53 -1.47
N HIS A 491 3.23 -8.45 -1.37
CA HIS A 491 3.19 -9.64 -2.21
C HIS A 491 1.89 -9.68 -3.02
N THR A 492 2.01 -9.67 -4.35
CA THR A 492 0.87 -9.66 -5.28
C THR A 492 0.74 -10.98 -6.01
N ARG A 493 -0.49 -11.47 -6.13
CA ARG A 493 -0.84 -12.63 -6.95
C ARG A 493 -2.10 -12.33 -7.75
N THR A 494 -2.07 -12.63 -9.05
CA THR A 494 -3.29 -12.70 -9.85
C THR A 494 -3.99 -14.02 -9.53
N MET A 495 -5.23 -13.94 -9.06
CA MET A 495 -6.04 -15.11 -8.72
C MET A 495 -7.40 -15.05 -9.41
N ARG A 496 -7.97 -16.22 -9.69
CA ARG A 496 -9.38 -16.34 -10.04
C ARG A 496 -10.12 -16.66 -8.75
N LEU A 497 -11.16 -15.89 -8.44
CA LEU A 497 -12.02 -16.19 -7.30
C LEU A 497 -12.98 -17.29 -7.73
N ASP A 498 -12.53 -18.54 -7.66
CA ASP A 498 -13.41 -19.68 -7.82
C ASP A 498 -14.22 -19.78 -6.52
N ALA A 499 -15.39 -19.11 -6.49
CA ALA A 499 -16.33 -19.19 -5.37
C ALA A 499 -16.89 -20.61 -5.30
N GLY A 500 -16.20 -21.42 -4.51
CA GLY A 500 -16.46 -22.82 -4.28
C GLY A 500 -15.15 -23.45 -3.86
N THR A 501 -14.95 -23.61 -2.56
CA THR A 501 -13.96 -24.60 -2.12
C THR A 501 -14.32 -25.92 -2.80
N ALA A 502 -13.35 -26.73 -3.21
CA ALA A 502 -13.59 -28.04 -3.82
C ALA A 502 -14.43 -29.01 -2.93
N TRP A 503 -14.90 -28.55 -1.77
CA TRP A 503 -15.67 -29.25 -0.76
C TRP A 503 -17.18 -28.96 -0.78
N GLU A 504 -17.69 -28.04 -1.63
CA GLU A 504 -19.14 -27.79 -1.79
C GLU A 504 -19.80 -28.59 -2.93
N GLN A 505 -19.17 -29.68 -3.41
CA GLN A 505 -19.79 -30.61 -4.39
C GLN A 505 -20.59 -31.73 -3.73
#